data_AF-A0A1J9QCX0-F1
#
_entry.id   AF-A0A1J9QCX0-F1
#
_cell.length_a   1.000
_cell.length_b   1.000
_cell.length_c   1.000
_cell.angle_alpha   90.00
_cell.angle_beta   90.00
_cell.angle_gamma   90.00
#
_symmetry.space_group_name_H-M   'P 1'
#
loop_
_entity.id
_entity.type
_entity.pdbx_description
1 polymer ?
#
loop_
_entity_poly.entity_id
_entity_poly.type
_entity_poly.pdbx_seq_one_letter_code
_entity_poly.pdbx_strand_id
1 'polypeptide(L)'
;MAPGSTPHSVALRIQALSLIAFGIPIPEIESHLQISKRTLYAIRKKAFDRGFNPAQNTHILLDYVEDEPRSGRPKEIAPPQKEQIIMSATKDLAE
;
A
#
# COMPACT_ATOMS: atom_id res chain seq x y z
N MET A 1 -12.04 -8.46 -24.31
CA MET A 1 -10.92 -7.53 -23.98
C MET A 1 -10.68 -7.68 -22.49
N ALA A 2 -9.64 -8.42 -22.06
CA ALA A 2 -9.36 -8.58 -20.63
C ALA A 2 -8.77 -7.26 -20.13
N PRO A 3 -9.40 -6.55 -19.18
CA PRO A 3 -8.84 -5.31 -18.68
C PRO A 3 -7.49 -5.64 -18.02
N GLY A 4 -6.40 -5.08 -18.55
CA GLY A 4 -5.13 -5.06 -17.86
C GLY A 4 -5.39 -4.47 -16.46
N SER A 5 -5.09 -5.26 -15.42
CA SER A 5 -5.43 -5.02 -14.01
C SER A 5 -5.22 -3.56 -13.60
N THR A 6 -6.27 -2.74 -13.68
CA THR A 6 -6.28 -1.44 -13.03
C THR A 6 -6.18 -1.68 -11.53
N PRO A 7 -5.25 -1.01 -10.83
CA PRO A 7 -5.17 -1.16 -9.38
C PRO A 7 -6.50 -0.70 -8.76
N HIS A 8 -7.01 -1.44 -7.78
CA HIS A 8 -8.21 -1.02 -7.05
C HIS A 8 -7.96 0.36 -6.41
N SER A 9 -8.94 1.25 -6.55
CA SER A 9 -8.88 2.59 -5.97
C SER A 9 -8.66 2.51 -4.45
N VAL A 10 -8.05 3.53 -3.87
CA VAL A 10 -7.86 3.64 -2.41
C VAL A 10 -9.22 3.53 -1.70
N ALA A 11 -10.25 4.17 -2.25
CA ALA A 11 -11.62 4.09 -1.73
C ALA A 11 -12.17 2.66 -1.67
N LEU A 12 -12.00 1.85 -2.73
CA LEU A 12 -12.46 0.45 -2.74
C LEU A 12 -11.72 -0.40 -1.71
N ARG A 13 -10.42 -0.17 -1.54
CA ARG A 13 -9.60 -0.87 -0.54
C ARG A 13 -10.01 -0.49 0.89
N ILE A 14 -10.29 0.79 1.15
CA ILE A 14 -10.83 1.26 2.43
C ILE A 14 -12.18 0.58 2.70
N GLN A 15 -13.10 0.61 1.73
CA GLN A 15 -14.41 -0.01 1.88
C GLN A 15 -14.30 -1.51 2.18
N ALA A 16 -13.43 -2.23 1.47
CA ALA A 16 -13.15 -3.65 1.73
C ALA A 16 -12.60 -3.88 3.15
N LEU A 17 -11.63 -3.08 3.60
CA LEU A 17 -11.07 -3.18 4.95
C LEU A 17 -12.10 -2.89 6.04
N SER A 18 -12.97 -1.88 5.83
CA SER A 18 -14.06 -1.58 6.75
C SER A 18 -14.99 -2.79 6.91
N LEU A 19 -15.44 -3.39 5.80
CA LEU A 19 -16.33 -4.55 5.85
C LEU A 19 -15.66 -5.76 6.55
N ILE A 20 -14.37 -5.98 6.30
CA ILE A 20 -13.59 -7.02 7.01
C ILE A 20 -13.51 -6.71 8.51
N ALA A 21 -13.26 -5.46 8.89
CA ALA A 21 -13.16 -5.04 10.29
C ALA A 21 -14.49 -5.22 11.05
N PHE A 22 -15.63 -5.02 10.36
CA PHE A 22 -16.97 -5.28 10.91
C PHE A 22 -17.39 -6.77 10.85
N GLY A 23 -16.51 -7.67 10.40
CA GLY A 23 -16.76 -9.11 10.43
C GLY A 23 -17.62 -9.65 9.28
N ILE A 24 -17.82 -8.88 8.21
CA ILE A 24 -18.55 -9.36 7.04
C ILE A 24 -17.74 -10.49 6.36
N PRO A 25 -18.35 -11.62 6.02
CA PRO A 25 -17.67 -12.73 5.35
C PRO A 25 -17.04 -12.32 4.01
N ILE A 26 -15.80 -12.74 3.75
CA ILE A 26 -15.10 -12.45 2.49
C ILE A 26 -15.87 -12.85 1.21
N PRO A 27 -16.60 -13.99 1.15
CA PRO A 27 -17.41 -14.32 -0.03
C PRO A 27 -18.52 -13.30 -0.34
N GLU A 28 -19.10 -12.71 0.70
CA GLU A 28 -20.10 -11.66 0.58
C GLU A 28 -19.46 -10.36 0.06
N ILE A 29 -18.32 -9.97 0.64
CA ILE A 29 -17.55 -8.81 0.19
C ILE A 29 -17.12 -8.94 -1.28
N GLU A 30 -16.67 -10.13 -1.69
CA GLU A 30 -16.31 -10.42 -3.09
C GLU A 30 -17.50 -10.21 -4.03
N SER A 31 -18.67 -10.70 -3.65
CA SER A 31 -19.91 -10.55 -4.43
C SER A 31 -20.34 -9.09 -4.57
N HIS A 32 -20.20 -8.29 -3.51
CA HIS A 32 -20.60 -6.88 -3.52
C HIS A 32 -19.60 -5.95 -4.20
N LEU A 33 -18.30 -6.12 -3.93
CA LEU A 33 -17.26 -5.21 -4.43
C LEU A 33 -16.63 -5.68 -5.74
N GLN A 34 -16.95 -6.91 -6.19
CA GLN A 34 -16.35 -7.52 -7.39
C GLN A 34 -14.82 -7.57 -7.30
N ILE A 35 -14.30 -7.81 -6.08
CA ILE A 35 -12.87 -7.97 -5.78
C ILE A 35 -12.63 -9.44 -5.43
N SER A 36 -11.69 -10.08 -6.13
CA SER A 36 -11.39 -11.51 -5.86
C SER A 36 -10.99 -11.75 -4.40
N LYS A 37 -11.34 -12.91 -3.84
CA LYS A 37 -10.92 -13.28 -2.46
C LYS A 37 -9.42 -13.10 -2.24
N ARG A 38 -8.60 -13.50 -3.22
CA ARG A 38 -7.13 -13.37 -3.15
C ARG A 38 -6.72 -11.92 -2.92
N THR A 39 -7.34 -10.99 -3.64
CA THR A 39 -7.05 -9.56 -3.48
C THR A 39 -7.54 -9.03 -2.14
N LEU A 40 -8.70 -9.45 -1.66
CA LEU A 40 -9.21 -9.08 -0.32
C LEU A 40 -8.25 -9.52 0.79
N TYR A 41 -7.72 -10.75 0.71
CA TYR A 41 -6.69 -11.23 1.65
C TYR A 41 -5.39 -10.43 1.55
N ALA A 42 -4.95 -10.08 0.34
CA ALA A 42 -3.75 -9.28 0.15
C ALA A 42 -3.90 -7.86 0.73
N ILE A 43 -5.05 -7.22 0.53
CA ILE A 43 -5.39 -5.91 1.11
C ILE A 43 -5.36 -5.99 2.63
N ARG A 44 -6.05 -6.99 3.21
CA ARG A 44 -6.06 -7.21 4.67
C ARG A 44 -4.66 -7.39 5.21
N LYS A 45 -3.87 -8.27 4.60
CA LYS A 45 -2.49 -8.56 5.03
C LYS A 45 -1.65 -7.28 5.01
N LYS A 46 -1.68 -6.51 3.91
CA LYS A 46 -0.91 -5.28 3.77
C LYS A 46 -1.26 -4.24 4.83
N ALA A 47 -2.55 -4.06 5.13
CA ALA A 47 -2.98 -3.13 6.17
C ALA A 47 -2.49 -3.56 7.56
N PHE A 48 -2.59 -4.87 7.87
CA PHE A 48 -2.12 -5.43 9.14
C PHE A 48 -0.59 -5.31 9.29
N ASP A 49 0.16 -5.61 8.22
CA ASP A 49 1.62 -5.45 8.17
C ASP A 49 2.05 -4.00 8.45
N ARG A 50 1.17 -3.03 8.16
CA ARG A 50 1.36 -1.60 8.40
C ARG A 50 0.81 -1.10 9.73
N GLY A 51 0.32 -2.01 10.59
CA GLY A 51 -0.13 -1.69 11.95
C GLY A 51 -1.62 -1.41 12.10
N PHE A 52 -2.44 -1.64 11.07
CA PHE A 52 -3.90 -1.57 11.24
C PHE A 52 -4.39 -2.71 12.15
N ASN A 53 -5.03 -2.34 13.27
CA ASN A 53 -5.62 -3.30 14.22
C ASN A 53 -7.09 -2.98 14.52
N PRO A 54 -8.05 -3.62 13.83
CA PRO A 54 -9.48 -3.35 14.00
C PRO A 54 -10.03 -3.71 15.37
N ALA A 55 -9.33 -4.55 16.16
CA ALA A 55 -9.74 -4.88 17.52
C ALA A 55 -9.48 -3.74 18.52
N GLN A 56 -8.53 -2.86 18.24
CA GLN A 56 -8.20 -1.70 19.08
C GLN A 56 -8.82 -0.42 18.55
N ASN A 57 -8.77 -0.21 17.23
CA ASN A 57 -9.32 0.96 16.58
C ASN A 57 -9.71 0.63 15.13
N THR A 58 -10.96 0.86 14.77
CA THR A 58 -11.49 0.62 13.42
C THR A 58 -11.22 1.77 12.45
N HIS A 59 -10.62 2.88 12.90
CA HIS A 59 -10.27 4.01 12.03
C HIS A 59 -9.15 3.61 11.05
N ILE A 60 -9.45 3.67 9.76
CA ILE A 60 -8.49 3.33 8.69
C ILE A 60 -7.80 4.61 8.23
N LEU A 61 -6.49 4.70 8.46
CA LEU A 61 -5.64 5.75 7.90
C LEU A 61 -5.28 5.44 6.44
N LEU A 62 -5.05 6.50 5.65
CA LEU A 62 -4.63 6.38 4.25
C LEU A 62 -3.33 5.58 4.11
N ASP A 63 -2.38 5.77 5.02
CA ASP A 63 -1.07 5.10 5.05
C ASP A 63 -1.17 3.57 5.08
N TYR A 64 -2.26 3.01 5.63
CA TYR A 64 -2.46 1.56 5.65
C TYR A 64 -2.84 0.99 4.27
N VAL A 65 -3.32 1.84 3.36
CA VAL A 65 -3.93 1.43 2.10
C VAL A 65 -3.13 1.87 0.89
N GLU A 66 -2.50 3.04 0.94
CA GLU A 66 -1.78 3.62 -0.18
C GLU A 66 -0.62 2.75 -0.68
N ASP A 67 -0.31 2.84 -1.96
CA ASP A 67 0.84 2.10 -2.49
C ASP A 67 2.12 2.87 -2.19
N GLU A 68 3.15 2.13 -1.76
CA GLU A 68 4.46 2.74 -1.59
C GLU A 68 4.97 3.27 -2.92
N PRO A 69 5.76 4.36 -2.91
CA PRO A 69 6.44 4.84 -4.10
C PRO A 69 7.18 3.68 -4.76
N ARG A 70 6.95 3.49 -6.06
CA ARG A 70 7.68 2.47 -6.81
C ARG A 70 9.15 2.88 -6.84
N SER A 71 9.99 2.17 -6.09
CA SER A 71 11.44 2.24 -6.26
C SER A 71 11.74 1.66 -7.65
N GLY A 72 11.73 2.52 -8.67
CA GLY A 72 12.09 2.11 -10.02
C GLY A 72 13.46 1.43 -10.06
N ARG A 73 13.80 0.83 -11.19
CA ARG A 73 15.15 0.26 -11.37
C ARG A 73 16.18 1.34 -11.04
N PRO A 74 17.12 1.09 -10.09
CA PRO A 74 18.20 2.03 -9.82
C PRO A 74 18.92 2.37 -11.13
N LYS A 75 19.00 3.66 -11.46
CA LYS A 75 19.75 4.11 -12.63
C LYS A 75 21.23 3.97 -12.33
N GLU A 76 22.01 3.48 -13.29
CA GLU A 76 23.46 3.42 -13.16
C GLU A 76 23.99 4.85 -13.12
N ILE A 77 24.49 5.25 -11.95
CA ILE A 77 25.03 6.59 -11.70
C ILE A 77 26.55 6.51 -11.93
N ALA A 78 27.09 7.42 -12.74
CA ALA A 78 28.54 7.49 -12.98
C ALA A 78 29.28 7.80 -11.66
N PRO A 79 30.52 7.28 -11.45
CA PRO A 79 31.28 7.47 -10.21
C PRO A 79 31.38 8.93 -9.71
N PRO A 80 31.62 9.97 -10.54
CA PRO A 80 31.73 11.35 -10.03
C PRO A 80 30.40 11.89 -9.49
N GLN A 81 29.27 11.38 -9.98
CA GLN A 81 27.95 11.80 -9.51
C GLN A 81 27.60 11.15 -8.16
N LYS A 82 28.10 9.94 -7.86
CA LYS A 82 27.89 9.29 -6.56
C LYS A 82 28.57 10.06 -5.43
N GLU A 83 29.81 10.51 -5.66
CA GLU A 83 30.57 11.31 -4.67
C GLU A 83 29.87 12.63 -4.37
N GLN A 84 29.35 13.31 -5.40
CA GLN A 84 28.60 14.56 -5.22
C GLN A 84 27.31 14.35 -4.40
N ILE A 85 26.58 13.24 -4.60
CA ILE A 85 25.37 12.90 -3.83
C ILE A 85 25.71 12.59 -2.36
N ILE A 86 26.81 11.87 -2.11
CA ILE A 86 27.26 11.55 -0.74
C ILE A 86 27.69 12.82 0.01
N MET A 87 28.39 13.74 -0.67
CA MET A 87 28.82 15.02 -0.09
C MET A 87 27.64 15.95 0.23
N SER A 88 26.60 15.98 -0.60
CA SER A 88 25.39 16.77 -0.29
C SER A 88 24.62 16.21 0.90
N ALA A 89 24.44 14.88 0.97
CA ALA A 89 23.68 14.25 2.05
C ALA A 89 24.36 14.35 3.44
N THR A 90 25.70 14.41 3.47
CA THR A 90 26.47 14.59 4.71
C THR A 90 26.47 16.03 5.20
N LYS A 91 26.21 17.00 4.31
CA LYS A 91 26.13 18.41 4.67
C LYS A 91 24.83 18.74 5.42
N ASP A 92 23.71 18.14 5.02
CA ASP A 92 22.39 18.33 5.65
C ASP A 92 22.28 17.70 7.06
N LEU A 93 23.23 16.84 7.44
CA LEU A 93 23.31 16.20 8.76
C LEU A 93 24.15 17.00 9.78
N ALA A 94 24.84 18.06 9.33
CA ALA A 94 25.79 18.83 10.13
C ALA A 94 25.28 20.24 10.49
N GLU A 95 24.05 20.59 10.12
CA GLU A 95 23.33 21.83 10.47
C GLU A 95 22.18 21.54 11.43
#